data_AF-D8M029-F1
#
_entry.id   AF-D8M029-F1
#
_cell.length_a   1.000
_cell.length_b   1.000
_cell.length_c   1.000
_cell.angle_alpha   90.00
_cell.angle_beta   90.00
_cell.angle_gamma   90.00
#
_symmetry.space_group_name_H-M   'P 1'
#
loop_
_entity.id
_entity.type
_entity.pdbx_description
1 polymer ?
#
loop_
_entity_poly.entity_id
_entity_poly.type
_entity_poly.pdbx_seq_one_letter_code
_entity_poly.pdbx_strand_id
1 'polypeptide(L)'
;MESDGVCYFIRRIAKYLNIAQLKRDSKVMTTVVEKLANSISESSLNDLFDRVYDSAFVDAKMRMDSIQRQIASDEASLLAEYDLIKSNFREMQSQFSKYEQQINSFRSQLEKAETLFHSIESSIASIRSRVLIDGTDRIDYAYEKNGGQVLTGPKWTTKPPSFSFISLSSSSSSSLSKSQAKVDPNLAINPPSEKGYCYPMDSVDPVFSVRIPQPRNPYVFSVDHVSKFVTEDRRSALKRYEVLGYVNEFSDPVLLATNCRYDLDGEITQLCYSDYSVEIQLSSGMMY
;
A
#
# COMPACT_ATOMS: atom_id res chain seq x y z
N MET A 1 144.66 -7.52 -46.53
CA MET A 1 143.96 -8.79 -46.22
C MET A 1 143.85 -8.97 -44.70
N GLU A 2 143.22 -8.04 -43.97
CA GLU A 2 143.14 -8.08 -42.48
C GLU A 2 141.80 -7.51 -41.97
N SER A 3 140.67 -7.80 -42.64
CA SER A 3 139.35 -7.27 -42.27
C SER A 3 138.33 -8.35 -41.86
N ASP A 4 138.57 -9.63 -42.15
CA ASP A 4 137.56 -10.68 -41.95
C ASP A 4 137.62 -11.38 -40.58
N GLY A 5 138.74 -11.29 -39.87
CA GLY A 5 138.91 -11.92 -38.55
C GLY A 5 138.13 -11.24 -37.42
N VAL A 6 138.05 -9.90 -37.44
CA VAL A 6 137.38 -9.10 -36.39
C VAL A 6 135.86 -9.25 -36.48
N CYS A 7 135.31 -9.33 -37.69
CA CYS A 7 133.88 -9.46 -37.93
C CYS A 7 133.34 -10.84 -37.47
N TYR A 8 134.15 -11.90 -37.61
CA TYR A 8 133.81 -13.23 -37.10
C TYR A 8 133.77 -13.29 -35.56
N PHE A 9 134.73 -12.62 -34.90
CA PHE A 9 134.82 -12.62 -33.44
C PHE A 9 133.68 -11.82 -32.78
N ILE A 10 133.33 -10.65 -33.34
CA ILE A 10 132.21 -9.82 -32.85
C ILE A 10 130.86 -10.55 -33.02
N ARG A 11 130.64 -11.22 -34.16
CA ARG A 11 129.43 -12.05 -34.37
C ARG A 11 129.32 -13.19 -33.37
N ARG A 12 130.44 -13.79 -32.96
CA ARG A 12 130.45 -14.89 -31.99
C ARG A 12 130.11 -14.39 -30.58
N ILE A 13 130.67 -13.24 -30.16
CA ILE A 13 130.36 -12.61 -28.87
C ILE A 13 128.91 -12.15 -28.82
N ALA A 14 128.39 -11.53 -29.89
CA ALA A 14 126.98 -11.13 -29.98
C ALA A 14 126.04 -12.34 -29.86
N LYS A 15 126.40 -13.48 -30.48
CA LYS A 15 125.62 -14.73 -30.37
C LYS A 15 125.65 -15.28 -28.93
N TYR A 16 126.80 -15.24 -28.25
CA TYR A 16 126.91 -15.69 -26.85
C TYR A 16 126.18 -14.77 -25.86
N LEU A 17 126.24 -13.44 -26.04
CA LEU A 17 125.49 -12.49 -25.24
C LEU A 17 123.98 -12.65 -25.40
N ASN A 18 123.52 -12.89 -26.63
CA ASN A 18 122.10 -13.12 -26.91
C ASN A 18 121.60 -14.44 -26.28
N ILE A 19 122.42 -15.50 -26.32
CA ILE A 19 122.11 -16.77 -25.65
C ILE A 19 122.10 -16.62 -24.12
N ALA A 20 123.01 -15.83 -23.55
CA ALA A 20 123.05 -15.58 -22.11
C ALA A 20 121.86 -14.74 -21.62
N GLN A 21 121.42 -13.76 -22.42
CA GLN A 21 120.24 -12.95 -22.15
C GLN A 21 118.97 -13.80 -22.23
N LEU A 22 118.82 -14.61 -23.28
CA LEU A 22 117.71 -15.56 -23.43
C LEU A 22 117.63 -16.58 -22.28
N LYS A 23 118.76 -17.05 -21.76
CA LYS A 23 118.79 -17.92 -20.57
C LYS A 23 118.34 -17.18 -19.30
N ARG A 24 118.70 -15.91 -19.15
CA ARG A 24 118.27 -15.09 -18.00
C ARG A 24 116.77 -14.81 -18.06
N ASP A 25 116.27 -14.43 -19.22
CA ASP A 25 114.86 -14.15 -19.46
C ASP A 25 114.00 -15.41 -19.31
N SER A 26 114.49 -16.56 -19.78
CA SER A 26 113.85 -17.87 -19.55
C SER A 26 113.80 -18.26 -18.06
N LYS A 27 114.85 -17.93 -17.28
CA LYS A 27 114.88 -18.18 -15.82
C LYS A 27 113.90 -17.27 -15.07
N VAL A 28 113.80 -16.00 -15.46
CA VAL A 28 112.81 -15.07 -14.90
C VAL A 28 111.40 -15.53 -15.25
N MET A 29 111.15 -15.91 -16.50
CA MET A 29 109.85 -16.41 -16.97
C MET A 29 109.43 -17.69 -16.25
N THR A 30 110.33 -18.64 -16.05
CA THR A 30 110.05 -19.87 -15.26
C THR A 30 109.77 -19.56 -13.80
N THR A 31 110.48 -18.60 -13.19
CA THR A 31 110.20 -18.16 -11.81
C THR A 31 108.83 -17.48 -11.70
N VAL A 32 108.43 -16.70 -12.71
CA VAL A 32 107.11 -16.08 -12.77
C VAL A 32 106.02 -17.13 -12.98
N VAL A 33 106.24 -18.11 -13.86
CA VAL A 33 105.31 -19.22 -14.12
C VAL A 33 105.17 -20.12 -12.88
N GLU A 34 106.25 -20.41 -12.14
CA GLU A 34 106.18 -21.15 -10.87
C GLU A 34 105.48 -20.35 -9.79
N LYS A 35 105.72 -19.04 -9.68
CA LYS A 35 104.98 -18.19 -8.74
C LYS A 35 103.50 -18.11 -9.08
N LEU A 36 103.16 -18.08 -10.36
CA LEU A 36 101.78 -18.09 -10.84
C LEU A 36 101.12 -19.47 -10.63
N ALA A 37 101.83 -20.56 -10.90
CA ALA A 37 101.36 -21.92 -10.66
C ALA A 37 101.18 -22.21 -9.17
N ASN A 38 102.03 -21.65 -8.30
CA ASN A 38 101.89 -21.75 -6.85
C ASN A 38 100.76 -20.86 -6.30
N SER A 39 100.48 -19.69 -6.91
CA SER A 39 99.31 -18.88 -6.54
C SER A 39 97.99 -19.47 -7.06
N ILE A 40 98.04 -20.23 -8.16
CA ILE A 40 96.98 -21.08 -8.71
C ILE A 40 97.19 -22.54 -8.24
N SER A 41 97.69 -22.73 -7.01
CA SER A 41 97.69 -24.07 -6.42
C SER A 41 96.25 -24.48 -6.12
N GLU A 42 95.96 -25.77 -6.24
CA GLU A 42 94.64 -26.36 -6.02
C GLU A 42 94.01 -25.95 -4.68
N SER A 43 94.81 -25.65 -3.64
CA SER A 43 94.32 -25.21 -2.34
C SER A 43 93.68 -23.81 -2.37
N SER A 44 94.24 -22.86 -3.12
CA SER A 44 93.72 -21.49 -3.24
C SER A 44 92.41 -21.45 -4.03
N LEU A 45 92.29 -22.33 -5.01
CA LEU A 45 91.11 -22.47 -5.86
C LEU A 45 89.98 -23.22 -5.14
N ASN A 46 90.31 -24.27 -4.36
CA ASN A 46 89.37 -24.95 -3.49
C ASN A 46 88.83 -24.03 -2.39
N ASP A 47 89.70 -23.25 -1.72
CA ASP A 47 89.27 -22.26 -0.71
C ASP A 47 88.34 -21.18 -1.29
N LEU A 48 88.56 -20.78 -2.55
CA LEU A 48 87.70 -19.84 -3.24
C LEU A 48 86.33 -20.46 -3.56
N PHE A 49 86.32 -21.71 -4.05
CA PHE A 49 85.09 -22.45 -4.31
C PHE A 49 84.28 -22.67 -3.03
N ASP A 50 84.93 -23.06 -1.94
CA ASP A 50 84.27 -23.27 -0.64
C ASP A 50 83.65 -21.95 -0.14
N ARG A 51 84.37 -20.82 -0.23
CA ARG A 51 83.78 -19.52 0.16
C ARG A 51 82.63 -19.09 -0.73
N VAL A 52 82.73 -19.28 -2.04
CA VAL A 52 81.65 -18.92 -2.98
C VAL A 52 80.44 -19.83 -2.76
N TYR A 53 80.66 -21.12 -2.53
CA TYR A 53 79.63 -22.10 -2.23
C TYR A 53 78.93 -21.77 -0.90
N ASP A 54 79.69 -21.55 0.17
CA ASP A 54 79.15 -21.20 1.49
C ASP A 54 78.38 -19.88 1.44
N SER A 55 78.91 -18.87 0.75
CA SER A 55 78.23 -17.58 0.54
C SER A 55 76.91 -17.74 -0.23
N ALA A 56 76.94 -18.49 -1.34
CA ALA A 56 75.75 -18.77 -2.14
C ALA A 56 74.72 -19.61 -1.37
N PHE A 57 75.17 -20.56 -0.56
CA PHE A 57 74.32 -21.39 0.29
C PHE A 57 73.65 -20.55 1.38
N VAL A 58 74.39 -19.67 2.05
CA VAL A 58 73.85 -18.75 3.06
C VAL A 58 72.86 -17.77 2.43
N ASP A 59 73.15 -17.18 1.26
CA ASP A 59 72.21 -16.31 0.55
C ASP A 59 70.94 -17.06 0.13
N ALA A 60 71.08 -18.26 -0.43
CA ALA A 60 69.96 -19.13 -0.81
C ALA A 60 69.09 -19.46 0.42
N LYS A 61 69.71 -19.80 1.56
CA LYS A 61 69.01 -20.07 2.81
C LYS A 61 68.26 -18.85 3.33
N MET A 62 68.89 -17.66 3.33
CA MET A 62 68.23 -16.42 3.74
C MET A 62 67.02 -16.09 2.85
N ARG A 63 67.14 -16.28 1.53
CA ARG A 63 66.01 -16.10 0.60
C ARG A 63 64.91 -17.11 0.86
N MET A 64 65.26 -18.37 1.10
CA MET A 64 64.27 -19.42 1.39
C MET A 64 63.54 -19.15 2.71
N ASP A 65 64.26 -18.73 3.76
CA ASP A 65 63.67 -18.32 5.04
C ASP A 65 62.78 -17.08 4.90
N SER A 66 63.14 -16.15 4.00
CA SER A 66 62.32 -14.98 3.69
C SER A 66 61.03 -15.38 2.96
N ILE A 67 61.14 -16.23 1.93
CA ILE A 67 59.99 -16.76 1.18
C ILE A 67 59.07 -17.54 2.11
N GLN A 68 59.62 -18.38 2.99
CA GLN A 68 58.81 -19.18 3.91
C GLN A 68 58.06 -18.31 4.93
N ARG A 69 58.68 -17.22 5.40
CA ARG A 69 57.99 -16.22 6.22
C ARG A 69 56.88 -15.49 5.45
N GLN A 70 57.12 -15.15 4.18
CA GLN A 70 56.11 -14.53 3.33
C GLN A 70 54.92 -15.46 3.11
N ILE A 71 55.17 -16.73 2.78
CA ILE A 71 54.11 -17.74 2.61
C ILE A 71 53.28 -17.89 3.88
N ALA A 72 53.92 -18.00 5.05
CA ALA A 72 53.20 -18.10 6.32
C ALA A 72 52.36 -16.85 6.62
N SER A 73 52.87 -15.67 6.28
CA SER A 73 52.14 -14.40 6.41
C SER A 73 50.94 -14.33 5.46
N ASP A 74 51.12 -14.71 4.20
CA ASP A 74 50.07 -14.70 3.18
C ASP A 74 48.97 -15.73 3.51
N GLU A 75 49.36 -16.91 4.01
CA GLU A 75 48.43 -17.94 4.48
C GLU A 75 47.58 -17.42 5.65
N ALA A 76 48.21 -16.77 6.64
CA ALA A 76 47.50 -16.17 7.76
C ALA A 76 46.53 -15.06 7.31
N SER A 77 46.94 -14.24 6.34
CA SER A 77 46.08 -13.20 5.76
C SER A 77 44.87 -13.80 5.03
N LEU A 78 45.09 -14.84 4.21
CA LEU A 78 44.04 -15.54 3.48
C LEU A 78 43.02 -16.20 4.41
N LEU A 79 43.48 -16.81 5.50
CA LEU A 79 42.59 -17.40 6.50
C LEU A 79 41.73 -16.32 7.19
N ALA A 80 42.32 -15.18 7.52
CA ALA A 80 41.59 -14.06 8.10
C ALA A 80 40.53 -13.49 7.14
N GLU A 81 40.87 -13.34 5.86
CA GLU A 81 39.91 -12.92 4.82
C GLU A 81 38.79 -13.95 4.64
N TYR A 82 39.12 -15.25 4.63
CA TYR A 82 38.15 -16.32 4.54
C TYR A 82 37.14 -16.30 5.71
N ASP A 83 37.62 -16.11 6.93
CA ASP A 83 36.76 -16.00 8.12
C ASP A 83 35.85 -14.77 8.07
N LEU A 84 36.36 -13.64 7.55
CA LEU A 84 35.55 -12.44 7.32
C LEU A 84 34.43 -12.70 6.29
N ILE A 85 34.77 -13.31 5.15
CA ILE A 85 33.79 -13.68 4.11
C ILE A 85 32.72 -14.61 4.68
N LYS A 86 33.14 -15.61 5.46
CA LYS A 86 32.24 -16.57 6.11
C LYS A 86 31.30 -15.89 7.10
N SER A 87 31.79 -14.92 7.88
CA SER A 87 30.96 -14.12 8.79
C SER A 87 29.93 -13.28 8.02
N ASN A 88 30.38 -12.55 6.98
CA ASN A 88 29.49 -11.74 6.15
C ASN A 88 28.41 -12.58 5.46
N PHE A 89 28.76 -13.79 5.00
CA PHE A 89 27.80 -14.70 4.40
C PHE A 89 26.72 -15.16 5.39
N ARG A 90 27.09 -15.45 6.65
CA ARG A 90 26.11 -15.79 7.70
C ARG A 90 25.18 -14.62 8.01
N GLU A 91 25.72 -13.42 8.08
CA GLU A 91 24.91 -12.21 8.30
C GLU A 91 23.93 -11.98 7.14
N MET A 92 24.39 -12.15 5.90
CA MET A 92 23.55 -12.05 4.72
C MET A 92 22.42 -13.09 4.73
N GLN A 93 22.69 -14.35 5.10
CA GLN A 93 21.65 -15.37 5.26
C GLN A 93 20.63 -15.00 6.34
N SER A 94 21.07 -14.42 7.46
CA SER A 94 20.18 -13.94 8.50
C SER A 94 19.27 -12.82 7.99
N GLN A 95 19.81 -11.86 7.23
CA GLN A 95 19.05 -10.78 6.63
C GLN A 95 18.02 -11.30 5.61
N PHE A 96 18.40 -12.26 4.74
CA PHE A 96 17.46 -12.87 3.81
C PHE A 96 16.29 -13.56 4.52
N SER A 97 16.58 -14.28 5.61
CA SER A 97 15.53 -14.93 6.42
C SER A 97 14.56 -13.90 7.02
N LYS A 98 15.05 -12.74 7.46
CA LYS A 98 14.20 -11.65 7.96
C LYS A 98 13.34 -11.05 6.86
N TYR A 99 13.90 -10.81 5.67
CA TYR A 99 13.13 -10.28 4.54
C TYR A 99 12.06 -11.27 4.07
N GLU A 100 12.34 -12.57 4.06
CA GLU A 100 11.36 -13.59 3.72
C GLU A 100 10.18 -13.60 4.71
N GLN A 101 10.45 -13.48 6.01
CA GLN A 101 9.41 -13.33 7.03
C GLN A 101 8.56 -12.06 6.81
N GLN A 102 9.21 -10.92 6.50
CA GLN A 102 8.50 -9.68 6.20
C GLN A 102 7.60 -9.80 4.96
N ILE A 103 8.11 -10.40 3.88
CA ILE A 103 7.34 -10.64 2.65
C ILE A 103 6.11 -11.51 2.95
N ASN A 104 6.27 -12.58 3.72
CA ASN A 104 5.15 -13.45 4.09
C ASN A 104 4.13 -12.74 4.98
N SER A 105 4.58 -11.89 5.91
CA SER A 105 3.71 -11.03 6.71
C SER A 105 2.91 -10.07 5.82
N PHE A 106 3.56 -9.40 4.87
CA PHE A 106 2.88 -8.48 3.95
C PHE A 106 1.87 -9.20 3.06
N ARG A 107 2.18 -10.40 2.55
CA ARG A 107 1.24 -11.22 1.79
C ARG A 107 -0.02 -11.56 2.59
N SER A 108 0.15 -11.98 3.85
CA SER A 108 -1.00 -12.28 4.72
C SER A 108 -1.86 -11.03 5.01
N GLN A 109 -1.23 -9.87 5.18
CA GLN A 109 -1.97 -8.61 5.36
C GLN A 109 -2.74 -8.21 4.09
N LEU A 110 -2.16 -8.42 2.91
CA LEU A 110 -2.80 -8.13 1.62
C LEU A 110 -4.02 -9.02 1.40
N GLU A 111 -3.92 -10.32 1.68
CA GLU A 111 -5.04 -11.26 1.60
C GLU A 111 -6.19 -10.84 2.54
N LYS A 112 -5.88 -10.43 3.78
CA LYS A 112 -6.88 -9.89 4.71
C LYS A 112 -7.56 -8.64 4.15
N ALA A 113 -6.80 -7.72 3.58
CA ALA A 113 -7.35 -6.50 2.97
C ALA A 113 -8.29 -6.84 1.80
N GLU A 114 -7.92 -7.78 0.94
CA GLU A 114 -8.76 -8.23 -0.18
C GLU A 114 -10.11 -8.79 0.30
N THR A 115 -10.10 -9.63 1.36
CA THR A 115 -11.37 -10.14 1.92
C THR A 115 -12.26 -9.04 2.49
N LEU A 116 -11.67 -8.02 3.13
CA LEU A 116 -12.41 -6.87 3.63
C LEU A 116 -13.01 -6.04 2.48
N PHE A 117 -12.26 -5.83 1.40
CA PHE A 117 -12.78 -5.13 0.22
C PHE A 117 -13.98 -5.85 -0.39
N HIS A 118 -13.92 -7.17 -0.56
CA HIS A 118 -15.07 -7.95 -1.06
C HIS A 118 -16.29 -7.86 -0.13
N SER A 119 -16.07 -7.86 1.19
CA SER A 119 -17.15 -7.67 2.17
C SER A 119 -17.80 -6.29 2.08
N ILE A 120 -16.99 -5.25 1.88
CA ILE A 120 -17.46 -3.87 1.68
C ILE A 120 -18.25 -3.76 0.38
N GLU A 121 -17.74 -4.32 -0.73
CA GLU A 121 -18.44 -4.31 -2.02
C GLU A 121 -19.81 -5.00 -1.93
N SER A 122 -19.87 -6.17 -1.27
CA SER A 122 -21.13 -6.87 -1.03
C SER A 122 -22.10 -6.03 -0.19
N SER A 123 -21.61 -5.36 0.85
CA SER A 123 -22.41 -4.48 1.69
C SER A 123 -22.94 -3.27 0.92
N ILE A 124 -22.11 -2.64 0.08
CA ILE A 124 -22.51 -1.53 -0.79
C ILE A 124 -23.55 -2.01 -1.81
N ALA A 125 -23.38 -3.19 -2.40
CA ALA A 125 -24.37 -3.75 -3.32
C ALA A 125 -25.72 -3.98 -2.62
N SER A 126 -25.70 -4.49 -1.38
CA SER A 126 -26.90 -4.64 -0.56
C SER A 126 -27.57 -3.30 -0.25
N ILE A 127 -26.81 -2.29 0.21
CA ILE A 127 -27.31 -0.95 0.47
C ILE A 127 -27.92 -0.35 -0.80
N ARG A 128 -27.22 -0.44 -1.94
CA ARG A 128 -27.71 0.06 -3.23
C ARG A 128 -29.02 -0.60 -3.63
N SER A 129 -29.14 -1.92 -3.46
CA SER A 129 -30.39 -2.63 -3.73
C SER A 129 -31.55 -2.14 -2.85
N ARG A 130 -31.29 -1.82 -1.58
CA ARG A 130 -32.29 -1.27 -0.65
C ARG A 130 -32.70 0.16 -0.99
N VAL A 131 -31.75 1.02 -1.34
CA VAL A 131 -32.02 2.41 -1.75
C VAL A 131 -32.87 2.45 -3.03
N LEU A 132 -32.71 1.49 -3.94
CA LEU A 132 -33.57 1.38 -5.13
C LEU A 132 -35.02 0.98 -4.80
N ILE A 133 -35.27 0.36 -3.65
CA ILE A 133 -36.58 -0.10 -3.17
C ILE A 133 -37.04 0.80 -2.01
N ASP A 134 -37.04 2.12 -2.25
CA ASP A 134 -37.61 3.14 -1.34
C ASP A 134 -36.93 3.24 0.05
N GLY A 135 -35.77 2.59 0.23
CA GLY A 135 -34.95 2.69 1.45
C GLY A 135 -35.51 2.01 2.70
N THR A 136 -36.79 1.59 2.71
CA THR A 136 -37.45 0.99 3.89
C THR A 136 -37.57 -0.54 3.83
N ASP A 137 -37.33 -1.16 2.66
CA ASP A 137 -37.54 -2.61 2.41
C ASP A 137 -38.97 -3.08 2.73
N ARG A 138 -39.94 -2.16 2.57
CA ARG A 138 -41.36 -2.35 2.92
C ARG A 138 -42.23 -1.87 1.78
N ILE A 139 -43.41 -2.48 1.64
CA ILE A 139 -44.42 -2.02 0.68
C ILE A 139 -45.13 -0.81 1.27
N ASP A 140 -45.04 0.34 0.60
CA ASP A 140 -45.87 1.50 0.90
C ASP A 140 -47.26 1.33 0.27
N TYR A 141 -48.27 1.06 1.10
CA TYR A 141 -49.67 0.95 0.67
C TYR A 141 -50.37 2.30 0.50
N ALA A 142 -49.79 3.38 1.01
CA ALA A 142 -50.29 4.74 0.84
C ALA A 142 -49.79 5.37 -0.47
N TYR A 143 -48.70 4.85 -1.07
CA TYR A 143 -48.17 5.28 -2.35
C TYR A 143 -49.24 5.20 -3.47
N GLU A 144 -49.41 6.27 -4.25
CA GLU A 144 -50.50 6.37 -5.23
C GLU A 144 -50.40 5.31 -6.32
N LYS A 145 -49.17 5.00 -6.79
CA LYS A 145 -48.99 3.95 -7.82
C LYS A 145 -49.32 2.55 -7.28
N ASN A 146 -49.33 2.37 -5.96
CA ASN A 146 -49.76 1.14 -5.31
C ASN A 146 -51.28 1.15 -5.01
N GLY A 147 -52.01 2.19 -5.40
CA GLY A 147 -53.46 2.33 -5.23
C GLY A 147 -53.88 3.14 -4.02
N GLY A 148 -52.95 3.82 -3.35
CA GLY A 148 -53.26 4.78 -2.30
C GLY A 148 -53.97 6.01 -2.85
N GLN A 149 -54.95 6.55 -2.12
CA GLN A 149 -55.72 7.72 -2.55
C GLN A 149 -55.91 8.69 -1.40
N VAL A 150 -55.54 9.95 -1.60
CA VAL A 150 -55.81 11.00 -0.60
C VAL A 150 -57.29 11.33 -0.58
N LEU A 151 -57.88 11.29 0.62
CA LEU A 151 -59.27 11.64 0.85
C LEU A 151 -59.40 13.13 1.13
N THR A 152 -60.36 13.78 0.47
CA THR A 152 -60.69 15.19 0.66
C THR A 152 -62.20 15.32 0.90
N GLY A 153 -62.62 16.18 1.84
CA GLY A 153 -64.04 16.45 2.06
C GLY A 153 -64.36 17.04 3.44
N PRO A 154 -65.65 17.26 3.77
CA PRO A 154 -66.05 17.80 5.09
C PRO A 154 -65.65 16.90 6.26
N LYS A 155 -65.65 15.58 6.03
CA LYS A 155 -65.20 14.56 7.00
C LYS A 155 -63.68 14.39 7.04
N TRP A 156 -63.01 14.67 5.91
CA TRP A 156 -61.58 14.39 5.69
C TRP A 156 -60.87 15.72 5.44
N THR A 157 -60.37 16.38 6.49
CA THR A 157 -59.86 17.75 6.43
C THR A 157 -58.45 17.87 5.85
N THR A 158 -58.25 17.35 4.65
CA THR A 158 -57.08 17.63 3.81
C THR A 158 -57.33 18.95 3.07
N LYS A 159 -57.36 20.08 3.81
CA LYS A 159 -57.52 21.42 3.21
C LYS A 159 -56.16 22.12 3.11
N PRO A 160 -55.79 22.64 1.91
CA PRO A 160 -54.57 23.41 1.77
C PRO A 160 -54.70 24.76 2.51
N PRO A 161 -53.57 25.43 2.78
CA PRO A 161 -53.56 26.74 3.39
C PRO A 161 -54.48 27.75 2.71
N SER A 162 -55.11 28.59 3.51
CA SER A 162 -55.96 29.69 3.03
C SER A 162 -55.16 30.77 2.29
N PHE A 163 -53.84 30.67 2.31
CA PHE A 163 -52.92 31.66 1.79
C PHE A 163 -52.64 31.44 0.29
N SER A 164 -52.72 32.53 -0.46
CA SER A 164 -52.22 32.61 -1.83
C SER A 164 -50.69 32.51 -1.84
N PHE A 165 -50.14 31.33 -2.11
CA PHE A 165 -48.73 31.19 -2.42
C PHE A 165 -48.41 31.97 -3.71
N ILE A 166 -47.50 32.94 -3.62
CA ILE A 166 -46.86 33.52 -4.79
C ILE A 166 -45.96 32.41 -5.33
N SER A 167 -46.28 31.91 -6.54
CA SER A 167 -45.36 31.09 -7.32
C SER A 167 -44.04 31.84 -7.47
N LEU A 168 -42.97 31.39 -6.79
CA LEU A 168 -41.60 31.80 -7.11
C LEU A 168 -41.16 31.03 -8.37
N SER A 169 -41.83 31.31 -9.48
CA SER A 169 -41.34 31.03 -10.81
C SER A 169 -40.85 32.35 -11.40
N SER A 170 -39.53 32.44 -11.55
CA SER A 170 -38.82 33.49 -12.26
C SER A 170 -39.52 33.88 -13.58
N SER A 171 -39.64 35.20 -13.76
CA SER A 171 -39.86 35.91 -15.03
C SER A 171 -41.08 35.51 -15.88
N SER A 172 -42.13 36.33 -15.83
CA SER A 172 -42.69 37.05 -17.00
C SER A 172 -43.97 37.78 -16.59
N SER A 173 -44.00 39.08 -16.84
CA SER A 173 -45.16 39.95 -16.69
C SER A 173 -46.31 39.51 -17.59
N SER A 174 -47.41 39.06 -17.01
CA SER A 174 -48.74 39.18 -17.61
C SER A 174 -49.84 39.13 -16.55
N SER A 175 -50.79 40.05 -16.70
CA SER A 175 -52.03 40.15 -15.94
C SER A 175 -52.83 38.86 -16.04
N LEU A 176 -52.92 38.07 -14.96
CA LEU A 176 -53.82 36.93 -14.87
C LEU A 176 -54.28 36.75 -13.41
N SER A 177 -55.57 36.41 -13.25
CA SER A 177 -56.28 36.17 -11.99
C SER A 177 -55.42 35.56 -10.87
N LYS A 178 -55.57 36.10 -9.64
CA LYS A 178 -55.17 35.47 -8.36
C LYS A 178 -55.86 34.10 -8.21
N SER A 179 -55.40 33.10 -8.94
CA SER A 179 -55.69 31.70 -8.65
C SER A 179 -54.73 31.29 -7.55
N GLN A 180 -55.29 30.94 -6.40
CA GLN A 180 -54.59 30.22 -5.36
C GLN A 180 -53.96 29.00 -6.02
N ALA A 181 -52.62 28.92 -6.08
CA ALA A 181 -51.94 27.72 -6.57
C ALA A 181 -52.31 26.58 -5.60
N LYS A 182 -53.30 25.78 -5.97
CA LYS A 182 -53.79 24.66 -5.18
C LYS A 182 -52.71 23.57 -5.24
N VAL A 183 -51.91 23.47 -4.19
CA VAL A 183 -50.93 22.39 -4.04
C VAL A 183 -51.69 21.07 -3.99
N ASP A 184 -51.28 20.11 -4.82
CA ASP A 184 -51.91 18.80 -4.91
C ASP A 184 -51.63 17.99 -3.63
N PRO A 185 -52.65 17.55 -2.87
CA PRO A 185 -52.45 16.74 -1.67
C PRO A 185 -51.80 15.38 -1.95
N ASN A 186 -51.85 14.88 -3.19
CA ASN A 186 -51.14 13.67 -3.58
C ASN A 186 -49.61 13.81 -3.47
N LEU A 187 -49.08 15.03 -3.36
CA LEU A 187 -47.64 15.24 -3.10
C LEU A 187 -47.19 14.67 -1.75
N ALA A 188 -48.09 14.52 -0.76
CA ALA A 188 -47.74 13.92 0.53
C ALA A 188 -47.57 12.40 0.47
N ILE A 189 -48.20 11.73 -0.50
CA ILE A 189 -48.05 10.28 -0.72
C ILE A 189 -47.19 9.94 -1.94
N ASN A 190 -46.78 10.95 -2.71
CA ASN A 190 -45.82 10.81 -3.81
C ASN A 190 -44.81 11.96 -3.83
N PRO A 191 -44.06 12.19 -2.75
CA PRO A 191 -43.12 13.29 -2.76
C PRO A 191 -41.98 12.99 -3.76
N PRO A 192 -41.74 13.88 -4.75
CA PRO A 192 -40.43 13.96 -5.38
C PRO A 192 -39.36 14.20 -4.31
N SER A 193 -38.15 13.68 -4.50
CA SER A 193 -37.04 13.84 -3.55
C SER A 193 -36.44 15.26 -3.49
N GLU A 194 -37.06 16.24 -4.16
CA GLU A 194 -36.55 17.60 -4.31
C GLU A 194 -37.16 18.58 -3.28
N LYS A 195 -36.42 19.66 -2.98
CA LYS A 195 -36.89 20.70 -2.05
C LYS A 195 -38.13 21.40 -2.61
N GLY A 196 -39.13 21.60 -1.76
CA GLY A 196 -40.35 22.37 -2.08
C GLY A 196 -41.53 21.52 -2.51
N TYR A 197 -41.33 20.23 -2.79
CA TYR A 197 -42.43 19.30 -3.10
C TYR A 197 -42.95 18.63 -1.83
N CYS A 198 -43.73 19.40 -1.07
CA CYS A 198 -44.42 18.93 0.13
C CYS A 198 -45.85 19.47 0.14
N TYR A 199 -46.73 18.85 0.92
CA TYR A 199 -48.09 19.34 1.12
C TYR A 199 -48.18 20.14 2.43
N PRO A 200 -48.24 21.49 2.37
CA PRO A 200 -48.45 22.29 3.57
C PRO A 200 -49.91 22.15 4.03
N MET A 201 -50.12 22.17 5.35
CA MET A 201 -51.44 22.20 5.96
C MET A 201 -51.53 23.37 6.95
N ASP A 202 -52.65 24.09 6.91
CA ASP A 202 -52.90 25.30 7.72
C ASP A 202 -53.94 24.98 8.78
N SER A 203 -53.50 24.34 9.85
CA SER A 203 -54.30 24.01 11.02
C SER A 203 -53.38 23.79 12.22
N VAL A 204 -53.89 24.07 13.41
CA VAL A 204 -53.22 23.72 14.68
C VAL A 204 -53.18 22.20 14.85
N ASP A 205 -54.22 21.51 14.36
CA ASP A 205 -54.36 20.06 14.36
C ASP A 205 -54.79 19.58 12.96
N PRO A 206 -53.86 19.49 11.99
CA PRO A 206 -54.20 19.06 10.64
C PRO A 206 -54.46 17.55 10.59
N VAL A 207 -55.47 17.15 9.82
CA VAL A 207 -55.76 15.73 9.57
C VAL A 207 -55.53 15.43 8.10
N PHE A 208 -54.59 14.54 7.82
CA PHE A 208 -54.33 14.01 6.50
C PHE A 208 -54.89 12.60 6.40
N SER A 209 -55.74 12.34 5.41
CA SER A 209 -56.47 11.07 5.30
C SER A 209 -56.14 10.37 3.99
N VAL A 210 -55.78 9.10 4.07
CA VAL A 210 -55.44 8.26 2.92
C VAL A 210 -56.25 6.98 2.96
N ARG A 211 -56.85 6.62 1.82
CA ARG A 211 -57.42 5.30 1.58
C ARG A 211 -56.34 4.39 0.99
N ILE A 212 -56.13 3.24 1.62
CA ILE A 212 -55.27 2.18 1.10
C ILE A 212 -56.12 1.18 0.27
N PRO A 213 -55.52 0.47 -0.71
CA PRO A 213 -56.27 -0.36 -1.66
C PRO A 213 -56.94 -1.58 -1.02
N GLN A 214 -56.38 -2.12 0.07
CA GLN A 214 -56.88 -3.33 0.74
C GLN A 214 -56.89 -3.13 2.26
N PRO A 215 -57.94 -3.57 2.98
CA PRO A 215 -57.94 -3.58 4.44
C PRO A 215 -56.79 -4.42 4.99
N ARG A 216 -56.02 -3.86 5.92
CA ARG A 216 -54.87 -4.52 6.56
C ARG A 216 -54.76 -4.10 8.01
N ASN A 217 -53.99 -4.87 8.78
CA ASN A 217 -53.51 -4.46 10.09
C ASN A 217 -52.14 -3.78 9.93
N PRO A 218 -52.05 -2.44 9.86
CA PRO A 218 -50.77 -1.76 9.72
C PRO A 218 -49.96 -1.87 11.01
N TYR A 219 -48.67 -2.16 10.88
CA TYR A 219 -47.76 -2.30 12.01
C TYR A 219 -46.68 -1.20 12.07
N VAL A 220 -46.50 -0.45 10.99
CA VAL A 220 -45.50 0.62 10.88
C VAL A 220 -45.98 1.71 9.93
N PHE A 221 -45.61 2.94 10.24
CA PHE A 221 -45.90 4.15 9.48
C PHE A 221 -44.60 4.93 9.29
N SER A 222 -44.35 5.44 8.09
CA SER A 222 -43.20 6.30 7.81
C SER A 222 -43.64 7.75 7.63
N VAL A 223 -42.79 8.68 8.07
CA VAL A 223 -42.91 10.10 7.75
C VAL A 223 -41.55 10.61 7.29
N ASP A 224 -41.57 11.36 6.19
CA ASP A 224 -40.39 11.95 5.60
C ASP A 224 -40.41 13.46 5.73
N HIS A 225 -39.23 14.06 5.88
CA HIS A 225 -39.06 15.50 5.75
C HIS A 225 -37.72 15.80 5.09
N VAL A 226 -37.65 16.92 4.37
CA VAL A 226 -36.40 17.36 3.70
C VAL A 226 -35.21 17.37 4.67
N SER A 227 -34.07 16.86 4.21
CA SER A 227 -32.83 16.74 4.98
C SER A 227 -32.28 18.08 5.46
N LYS A 228 -31.60 18.07 6.62
CA LYS A 228 -30.83 19.22 7.14
C LYS A 228 -29.73 19.70 6.19
N PHE A 229 -29.21 18.82 5.33
CA PHE A 229 -28.21 19.18 4.32
C PHE A 229 -28.80 19.98 3.15
N VAL A 230 -30.12 19.96 2.97
CA VAL A 230 -30.83 20.67 1.89
C VAL A 230 -31.43 22.00 2.38
N THR A 231 -31.80 22.10 3.65
CA THR A 231 -32.30 23.34 4.24
C THR A 231 -32.03 23.39 5.75
N GLU A 232 -31.53 24.53 6.22
CA GLU A 232 -31.27 24.75 7.66
C GLU A 232 -32.58 24.94 8.44
N ASP A 233 -33.56 25.66 7.85
CA ASP A 233 -34.88 25.83 8.48
C ASP A 233 -35.80 24.65 8.15
N ARG A 234 -36.03 23.81 9.17
CA ARG A 234 -36.97 22.68 9.14
C ARG A 234 -38.06 22.81 10.19
N ARG A 235 -38.29 24.01 10.73
CA ARG A 235 -39.24 24.23 11.85
C ARG A 235 -40.70 23.90 11.49
N SER A 236 -41.02 23.83 10.20
CA SER A 236 -42.31 23.43 9.66
C SER A 236 -42.56 21.92 9.64
N ALA A 237 -41.57 21.09 9.99
CA ALA A 237 -41.76 19.65 10.00
C ALA A 237 -42.85 19.25 11.00
N LEU A 238 -43.50 18.12 10.71
CA LEU A 238 -44.33 17.41 11.67
C LEU A 238 -43.50 17.17 12.94
N LYS A 239 -44.09 17.32 14.12
CA LYS A 239 -43.38 17.13 15.41
C LYS A 239 -43.98 15.98 16.20
N ARG A 240 -45.29 16.02 16.39
CA ARG A 240 -46.07 14.99 17.07
C ARG A 240 -47.27 14.65 16.22
N TYR A 241 -47.60 13.37 16.17
CA TYR A 241 -48.75 12.88 15.42
C TYR A 241 -49.27 11.59 16.01
N GLU A 242 -50.50 11.28 15.64
CA GLU A 242 -51.20 10.04 15.95
C GLU A 242 -51.75 9.48 14.64
N VAL A 243 -51.88 8.16 14.59
CA VAL A 243 -52.44 7.49 13.41
C VAL A 243 -53.76 6.83 13.79
N LEU A 244 -54.80 7.22 13.08
CA LEU A 244 -56.15 6.68 13.22
C LEU A 244 -56.48 5.80 12.02
N GLY A 245 -57.11 4.65 12.27
CA GLY A 245 -57.61 3.72 11.28
C GLY A 245 -59.13 3.75 11.21
N TYR A 246 -59.68 3.65 10.00
CA TYR A 246 -61.11 3.53 9.78
C TYR A 246 -61.38 2.20 9.07
N VAL A 247 -62.30 1.40 9.60
CA VAL A 247 -62.73 0.16 8.92
C VAL A 247 -63.52 0.51 7.67
N ASN A 248 -64.32 1.57 7.73
CA ASN A 248 -65.03 2.13 6.59
C ASN A 248 -65.32 3.62 6.81
N GLU A 249 -65.90 4.28 5.81
CA GLU A 249 -66.21 5.71 5.84
C GLU A 249 -67.26 6.11 6.88
N PHE A 250 -67.89 5.18 7.60
CA PHE A 250 -68.92 5.42 8.60
C PHE A 250 -68.54 4.95 9.99
N SER A 251 -67.44 4.20 10.14
CA SER A 251 -66.98 3.69 11.42
C SER A 251 -66.31 4.78 12.27
N ASP A 252 -66.37 4.59 13.59
CA ASP A 252 -65.52 5.34 14.50
C ASP A 252 -64.04 5.01 14.26
N PRO A 253 -63.13 5.99 14.43
CA PRO A 253 -61.70 5.75 14.28
C PRO A 253 -61.18 4.82 15.38
N VAL A 254 -60.27 3.92 14.98
CA VAL A 254 -59.46 3.11 15.88
C VAL A 254 -58.07 3.76 15.97
N LEU A 255 -57.57 3.96 17.18
CA LEU A 255 -56.23 4.48 17.39
C LEU A 255 -55.19 3.39 17.09
N LEU A 256 -54.37 3.61 16.05
CA LEU A 256 -53.38 2.64 15.58
C LEU A 256 -52.00 2.89 16.17
N ALA A 257 -51.56 4.15 16.20
CA ALA A 257 -50.28 4.54 16.79
C ALA A 257 -50.42 5.83 17.58
N THR A 258 -49.82 5.85 18.76
CA THR A 258 -49.84 7.01 19.66
C THR A 258 -48.44 7.54 19.89
N ASN A 259 -48.34 8.80 20.34
CA ASN A 259 -47.07 9.40 20.74
C ASN A 259 -45.97 9.38 19.65
N CYS A 260 -46.33 9.29 18.38
CA CYS A 260 -45.36 9.36 17.30
C CYS A 260 -44.68 10.72 17.32
N ARG A 261 -43.34 10.73 17.20
CA ARG A 261 -42.54 11.95 17.17
C ARG A 261 -41.58 11.90 16.01
N TYR A 262 -41.49 13.01 15.30
CA TYR A 262 -40.48 13.21 14.28
C TYR A 262 -39.37 14.08 14.87
N ASP A 263 -38.15 13.54 14.86
CA ASP A 263 -36.95 14.20 15.36
C ASP A 263 -36.29 15.01 14.23
N LEU A 264 -36.11 16.32 14.43
CA LEU A 264 -35.46 17.16 13.44
C LEU A 264 -33.97 16.82 13.25
N ASP A 265 -33.33 16.27 14.28
CA ASP A 265 -31.91 15.91 14.24
C ASP A 265 -31.68 14.47 13.74
N GLY A 266 -32.76 13.68 13.64
CA GLY A 266 -32.75 12.31 13.16
C GLY A 266 -32.67 12.16 11.64
N GLU A 267 -32.91 10.93 11.19
CA GLU A 267 -32.92 10.56 9.77
C GLU A 267 -34.06 11.24 9.00
N ILE A 268 -33.92 11.29 7.66
CA ILE A 268 -34.91 11.89 6.74
C ILE A 268 -36.27 11.20 6.90
N THR A 269 -36.25 9.87 6.80
CA THR A 269 -37.39 8.96 6.98
C THR A 269 -37.38 8.41 8.40
N GLN A 270 -38.49 8.58 9.11
CA GLN A 270 -38.63 8.06 10.47
C GLN A 270 -39.87 7.18 10.59
N LEU A 271 -39.73 6.11 11.37
CA LEU A 271 -40.76 5.10 11.54
C LEU A 271 -41.48 5.28 12.87
N CYS A 272 -42.81 5.23 12.84
CA CYS A 272 -43.65 5.04 14.02
C CYS A 272 -44.33 3.67 13.95
N TYR A 273 -44.27 2.92 15.04
CA TYR A 273 -44.85 1.58 15.12
C TYR A 273 -46.27 1.65 15.68
N SER A 274 -47.11 0.74 15.20
CA SER A 274 -48.48 0.59 15.68
C SER A 274 -48.47 0.01 17.10
N ASP A 275 -49.20 0.64 18.01
CA ASP A 275 -49.48 0.12 19.35
C ASP A 275 -50.67 -0.86 19.33
N TYR A 276 -51.34 -0.97 18.17
CA TYR A 276 -52.54 -1.77 17.99
C TYR A 276 -52.22 -3.25 17.81
N SER A 277 -52.43 -4.03 18.88
CA SER A 277 -52.45 -5.48 18.84
C SER A 277 -53.84 -5.98 18.48
N VAL A 278 -54.01 -6.53 17.27
CA VAL A 278 -55.20 -7.32 16.95
C VAL A 278 -55.07 -8.66 17.67
N GLU A 279 -55.85 -8.89 18.72
CA GLU A 279 -56.23 -10.25 19.08
C GLU A 279 -57.02 -10.79 17.89
N ILE A 280 -56.38 -11.61 17.07
CA ILE A 280 -57.08 -12.31 15.98
C ILE A 280 -58.00 -13.32 16.68
N GLN A 281 -59.22 -12.90 16.99
CA GLN A 281 -60.31 -13.85 17.14
C GLN A 281 -60.52 -14.47 15.77
N LEU A 282 -59.84 -15.61 15.55
CA LEU A 282 -60.21 -16.58 14.53
C LEU A 282 -61.65 -17.00 14.84
N SER A 283 -62.62 -16.23 14.33
CA SER A 283 -64.00 -16.64 14.26
C SER A 283 -64.06 -17.85 13.33
N SER A 284 -63.95 -19.02 13.95
CA SER A 284 -64.46 -20.26 13.38
C SER A 284 -65.95 -20.06 13.12
N GLY A 285 -66.33 -19.79 11.88
CA GLY A 285 -67.74 -19.70 11.53
C GLY A 285 -68.02 -18.96 10.23
N MET A 286 -67.90 -19.66 9.11
CA MET A 286 -69.01 -19.92 8.20
C MET A 286 -68.49 -20.73 7.01
N MET A 287 -68.72 -22.05 7.06
CA MET A 287 -69.15 -22.76 5.86
C MET A 287 -70.49 -22.15 5.47
N TYR A 288 -70.61 -21.65 4.24
CA TYR A 288 -71.63 -22.03 3.27
C TYR A 288 -71.13 -21.65 1.87
#